data_AF-A0A510KI07-F1
#
_entry.id   AF-A0A510KI07-F1
#
_cell.length_a   1.000
_cell.length_b   1.000
_cell.length_c   1.000
_cell.angle_alpha   90.00
_cell.angle_beta   90.00
_cell.angle_gamma   90.00
#
_symmetry.space_group_name_H-M   'P 1'
#
loop_
_entity.id
_entity.type
_entity.pdbx_description
1 polymer ?
#
loop_
_entity_poly.entity_id
_entity_poly.type
_entity_poly.pdbx_seq_one_letter_code
_entity_poly.pdbx_strand_id
1 'polypeptide(L)'
;MKSTNKLINLLLFFIFCFNLSAVKVSEIEGTKRLSNYNEIKNIEVERVVDYDDYNRDKKINKVFVNGENKPFSGLGLRKKSGKIMSFTIYKDGIAQGVSHSYDINGRVIGTRINKDDQLVKAKFLHKDGTGMYHIYEQIEGDYGIKTNYYPNNKIAAKMNVKVDYGIILEYINHGETTVYEKNGNLWGILNFKNNSAYGLPQKLFKNGKLKYEFISAAEVGEKLEAMTYFKEYFDKSDKLKLDCDEVSSGEWHCKEYKKDGTLKNEFTSPTYKPKKDNSFWINAFLGIWNMLF
;
A
#
# COMPACT_ATOMS: atom_id res chain seq x y z
N MET A 1 -17.18 -9.84 69.58
CA MET A 1 -16.24 -8.93 68.91
C MET A 1 -15.70 -9.57 67.63
N LYS A 2 -16.21 -9.16 66.45
CA LYS A 2 -15.55 -9.32 65.15
C LYS A 2 -16.25 -8.36 64.16
N SER A 3 -16.23 -7.07 64.50
CA SER A 3 -16.66 -5.99 63.59
C SER A 3 -15.45 -5.40 62.86
N THR A 4 -14.55 -6.26 62.41
CA THR A 4 -13.43 -5.86 61.55
C THR A 4 -13.76 -6.30 60.13
N ASN A 5 -13.63 -5.32 59.22
CA ASN A 5 -13.36 -5.49 57.79
C ASN A 5 -14.44 -5.21 56.76
N LYS A 6 -15.63 -4.67 57.08
CA LYS A 6 -16.44 -4.07 55.99
C LYS A 6 -15.79 -2.80 55.42
N LEU A 7 -15.27 -1.93 56.29
CA LEU A 7 -14.56 -0.71 55.86
C LEU A 7 -13.20 -1.02 55.22
N ILE A 8 -12.45 -1.99 55.77
CA ILE A 8 -11.14 -2.42 55.24
C ILE A 8 -11.31 -3.15 53.89
N ASN A 9 -12.35 -3.99 53.72
CA ASN A 9 -12.63 -4.59 52.41
C ASN A 9 -13.12 -3.55 51.38
N LEU A 10 -13.85 -2.51 51.81
CA LEU A 10 -14.25 -1.38 50.95
C LEU A 10 -13.04 -0.52 50.55
N LEU A 11 -12.10 -0.27 51.48
CA LEU A 11 -10.84 0.43 51.24
C LEU A 11 -9.90 -0.40 50.34
N LEU A 12 -9.80 -1.72 50.54
CA LEU A 12 -9.06 -2.61 49.66
C LEU A 12 -9.69 -2.69 48.26
N PHE A 13 -11.02 -2.67 48.16
CA PHE A 13 -11.74 -2.58 46.89
C PHE A 13 -11.47 -1.24 46.18
N PHE A 14 -11.47 -0.12 46.91
CA PHE A 14 -11.06 1.18 46.38
C PHE A 14 -9.57 1.20 45.95
N ILE A 15 -8.65 0.62 46.74
CA ILE A 15 -7.22 0.53 46.37
C ILE A 15 -7.01 -0.33 45.10
N PHE A 16 -7.83 -1.36 44.90
CA PHE A 16 -7.81 -2.19 43.68
C PHE A 16 -8.46 -1.50 42.46
N CYS A 17 -9.41 -0.58 42.68
CA CYS A 17 -10.03 0.21 41.61
C CYS A 17 -9.17 1.38 41.12
N PHE A 18 -8.12 1.77 41.85
CA PHE A 18 -7.38 3.03 41.61
C PHE A 18 -5.97 2.89 41.01
N ASN A 19 -5.57 1.73 40.49
CA ASN A 19 -4.27 1.59 39.81
C ASN A 19 -4.39 1.08 38.37
N LEU A 20 -5.17 1.79 37.55
CA LEU A 20 -4.82 1.93 36.14
C LEU A 20 -3.97 3.20 36.02
N SER A 21 -2.76 3.17 36.58
CA SER A 21 -1.82 4.27 36.40
C SER A 21 -1.44 4.30 34.93
N ALA A 22 -1.95 5.29 34.20
CA ALA A 22 -1.56 5.50 32.82
C ALA A 22 -0.04 5.76 32.76
N VAL A 23 0.66 5.01 31.92
CA VAL A 23 2.07 5.18 31.61
C VAL A 23 2.19 6.24 30.53
N LYS A 24 3.05 7.24 30.75
CA LYS A 24 3.36 8.23 29.70
C LYS A 24 4.42 7.69 28.77
N VAL A 25 4.30 7.97 27.47
CA VAL A 25 5.36 7.62 26.50
C VAL A 25 6.71 8.24 26.87
N SER A 26 6.73 9.39 27.54
CA SER A 26 7.95 10.00 28.08
C SER A 26 8.71 9.15 29.10
N GLU A 27 8.04 8.21 29.76
CA GLU A 27 8.58 7.34 30.81
C GLU A 27 9.17 6.04 30.23
N ILE A 28 8.84 5.72 28.97
CA ILE A 28 9.34 4.52 28.30
C ILE A 28 10.82 4.69 27.95
N GLU A 29 11.65 3.73 28.38
CA GLU A 29 13.08 3.74 28.08
C GLU A 29 13.34 3.79 26.57
N GLY A 30 14.22 4.72 26.18
CA GLY A 30 14.66 4.88 24.80
C GLY A 30 13.78 5.79 23.94
N THR A 31 12.69 6.38 24.44
CA THR A 31 11.85 7.30 23.66
C THR A 31 12.47 8.68 23.45
N LYS A 32 13.31 9.16 24.39
CA LYS A 32 13.98 10.47 24.29
C LYS A 32 14.85 10.64 23.05
N ARG A 33 15.33 9.54 22.44
CA ARG A 33 16.15 9.58 21.22
C ARG A 33 15.31 9.69 19.93
N LEU A 34 14.00 9.52 20.02
CA LEU A 34 13.13 9.49 18.86
C LEU A 34 12.96 10.92 18.33
N SER A 35 13.13 11.08 17.03
CA SER A 35 13.04 12.39 16.35
C SER A 35 11.72 13.13 16.59
N ASN A 36 10.62 12.41 16.82
CA ASN A 36 9.30 12.96 17.12
C ASN A 36 8.96 12.92 18.63
N TYR A 37 9.95 12.80 19.53
CA TYR A 37 9.71 12.70 20.97
C TYR A 37 8.76 13.78 21.51
N ASN A 38 8.94 15.04 21.09
CA ASN A 38 8.09 16.14 21.54
C ASN A 38 6.62 16.00 21.15
N GLU A 39 6.32 15.28 20.07
CA GLU A 39 4.96 15.02 19.59
C GLU A 39 4.29 13.90 20.39
N ILE A 40 5.06 12.89 20.82
CA ILE A 40 4.52 11.67 21.43
C ILE A 40 4.63 11.63 22.95
N LYS A 41 5.50 12.45 23.57
CA LYS A 41 5.86 12.36 25.00
C LYS A 41 4.68 12.39 25.97
N ASN A 42 3.61 13.09 25.62
CA ASN A 42 2.43 13.29 26.47
C ASN A 42 1.31 12.26 26.23
N ILE A 43 1.51 11.30 25.34
CA ILE A 43 0.54 10.22 25.12
C ILE A 43 0.53 9.33 26.37
N GLU A 44 -0.66 9.13 26.91
CA GLU A 44 -0.94 8.27 28.07
C GLU A 44 -1.56 6.95 27.60
N VAL A 45 -1.03 5.84 28.08
CA VAL A 45 -1.49 4.48 27.74
C VAL A 45 -1.61 3.63 29.01
N GLU A 46 -2.51 2.64 29.01
CA GLU A 46 -2.74 1.82 30.23
C GLU A 46 -1.49 1.01 30.64
N ARG A 47 -0.73 0.52 29.66
CA ARG A 47 0.52 -0.24 29.85
C ARG A 47 1.30 -0.34 28.56
N VAL A 48 2.53 -0.85 28.65
CA VAL A 48 3.41 -1.12 27.51
C VAL A 48 3.73 -2.62 27.47
N VAL A 49 3.64 -3.24 26.30
CA VAL A 49 3.88 -4.67 26.10
C VAL A 49 4.80 -4.85 24.90
N ASP A 50 5.77 -5.77 24.99
CA ASP A 50 6.62 -6.09 23.84
C ASP A 50 5.82 -6.77 22.72
N TYR A 51 6.24 -6.57 21.47
CA TYR A 51 5.61 -7.15 20.30
C TYR A 51 5.51 -8.68 20.35
N ASP A 52 6.50 -9.33 20.95
CA ASP A 52 6.56 -10.80 21.04
C ASP A 52 5.61 -11.36 22.13
N ASP A 53 5.10 -10.50 23.01
CA ASP A 53 4.28 -10.87 24.16
C ASP A 53 2.77 -10.71 23.94
N TYR A 54 2.32 -10.36 22.73
CA TYR A 54 0.91 -10.31 22.40
C TYR A 54 0.61 -10.91 21.03
N ASN A 55 -0.61 -11.40 20.85
CA ASN A 55 -1.07 -12.02 19.61
C ASN A 55 -2.51 -11.61 19.28
N ARG A 56 -2.85 -11.61 17.99
CA ARG A 56 -4.24 -11.40 17.54
C ARG A 56 -4.97 -12.74 17.47
N ASP A 57 -6.06 -12.87 18.22
CA ASP A 57 -7.01 -13.94 18.01
C ASP A 57 -7.80 -13.67 16.71
N LYS A 58 -7.62 -14.56 15.72
CA LYS A 58 -8.25 -14.43 14.40
C LYS A 58 -9.76 -14.68 14.42
N LYS A 59 -10.29 -15.44 15.39
CA LYS A 59 -11.72 -15.78 15.45
C LYS A 59 -12.57 -14.58 15.86
N ILE A 60 -12.08 -13.81 16.82
CA ILE A 60 -12.79 -12.64 17.35
C ILE A 60 -12.13 -11.30 16.94
N ASN A 61 -11.07 -11.37 16.14
CA ASN A 61 -10.30 -10.24 15.60
C ASN A 61 -9.88 -9.22 16.67
N LYS A 62 -9.25 -9.70 17.75
CA LYS A 62 -8.77 -8.84 18.85
C LYS A 62 -7.37 -9.26 19.30
N VAL A 63 -6.57 -8.28 19.71
CA VAL A 63 -5.25 -8.49 20.30
C VAL A 63 -5.34 -8.80 21.78
N PHE A 64 -4.58 -9.80 22.23
CA PHE A 64 -4.43 -10.23 23.62
C PHE A 64 -2.96 -10.37 23.97
N VAL A 65 -2.62 -10.00 25.20
CA VAL A 65 -1.30 -10.34 25.77
C VAL A 65 -1.28 -11.83 26.09
N ASN A 66 -0.13 -12.48 25.87
CA ASN A 66 0.03 -13.92 26.06
C ASN A 66 -0.33 -14.32 27.50
N GLY A 67 -1.26 -15.28 27.63
CA GLY A 67 -1.75 -15.77 28.92
C GLY A 67 -2.91 -14.96 29.52
N GLU A 68 -3.34 -13.87 28.87
CA GLU A 68 -4.47 -13.07 29.32
C GLU A 68 -5.75 -13.35 28.52
N ASN A 69 -6.89 -13.25 29.20
CA ASN A 69 -8.21 -13.45 28.59
C ASN A 69 -8.95 -12.12 28.32
N LYS A 70 -8.35 -10.98 28.67
CA LYS A 70 -8.90 -9.65 28.42
C LYS A 70 -8.21 -9.03 27.20
N PRO A 71 -8.97 -8.41 26.27
CA PRO A 71 -8.37 -7.73 25.12
C PRO A 71 -7.38 -6.66 25.56
N PHE A 72 -6.31 -6.50 24.79
CA PHE A 72 -5.22 -5.59 25.10
C PHE A 72 -5.61 -4.13 24.89
N SER A 73 -5.51 -3.34 25.97
CA SER A 73 -5.45 -1.88 25.92
C SER A 73 -4.06 -1.42 26.36
N GLY A 74 -3.43 -0.55 25.58
CA GLY A 74 -2.07 -0.06 25.84
C GLY A 74 -1.23 0.14 24.57
N LEU A 75 0.09 0.16 24.73
CA LEU A 75 1.07 0.37 23.67
C LEU A 75 1.85 -0.92 23.41
N GLY A 76 1.68 -1.50 22.23
CA GLY A 76 2.53 -2.58 21.72
C GLY A 76 3.82 -2.00 21.17
N LEU A 77 4.97 -2.42 21.69
CA LEU A 77 6.29 -1.85 21.41
C LEU A 77 7.18 -2.90 20.76
N ARG A 78 7.75 -2.58 19.60
CA ARG A 78 8.76 -3.44 18.96
C ARG A 78 10.15 -2.85 19.17
N LYS A 79 11.06 -3.63 19.73
CA LYS A 79 12.48 -3.28 19.83
C LYS A 79 13.34 -4.19 18.96
N LYS A 80 14.51 -3.69 18.53
CA LYS A 80 15.58 -4.47 17.93
C LYS A 80 16.91 -4.00 18.51
N SER A 81 17.67 -4.90 19.14
CA SER A 81 18.93 -4.56 19.81
C SER A 81 18.78 -3.39 20.81
N GLY A 82 17.73 -3.45 21.65
CA GLY A 82 17.39 -2.42 22.64
C GLY A 82 16.78 -1.13 22.08
N LYS A 83 16.75 -0.96 20.75
CA LYS A 83 16.24 0.25 20.09
C LYS A 83 14.79 0.07 19.67
N ILE A 84 13.93 1.00 20.07
CA ILE A 84 12.54 1.13 19.57
C ILE A 84 12.53 1.23 18.03
N MET A 85 11.82 0.31 17.40
CA MET A 85 11.64 0.23 15.95
C MET A 85 10.22 0.61 15.52
N SER A 86 9.21 0.35 16.35
CA SER A 86 7.85 0.80 16.10
C SER A 86 7.01 0.71 17.37
N PHE A 87 5.87 1.41 17.38
CA PHE A 87 4.81 1.15 18.34
C PHE A 87 3.43 1.27 17.70
N THR A 88 2.45 0.57 18.29
CA THR A 88 1.02 0.67 17.98
C THR A 88 0.21 0.79 19.25
N ILE A 89 -0.80 1.64 19.25
CA ILE A 89 -1.72 1.80 20.38
C ILE A 89 -2.95 0.94 20.12
N TYR A 90 -3.33 0.17 21.14
CA TYR A 90 -4.52 -0.68 21.14
C TYR A 90 -5.50 -0.23 22.21
N LYS A 91 -6.79 -0.34 21.91
CA LYS A 91 -7.90 -0.18 22.85
C LYS A 91 -8.84 -1.36 22.67
N ASP A 92 -9.09 -2.11 23.72
CA ASP A 92 -9.95 -3.30 23.72
C ASP A 92 -9.57 -4.33 22.63
N GLY A 93 -8.26 -4.47 22.39
CA GLY A 93 -7.67 -5.37 21.39
C GLY A 93 -7.69 -4.83 19.96
N ILE A 94 -8.10 -3.57 19.76
CA ILE A 94 -8.30 -2.93 18.45
C ILE A 94 -7.28 -1.80 18.29
N ALA A 95 -6.57 -1.75 17.16
CA ALA A 95 -5.60 -0.70 16.88
C ALA A 95 -6.29 0.65 16.66
N GLN A 96 -5.76 1.70 17.30
CA GLN A 96 -6.34 3.03 17.32
C GLN A 96 -5.26 4.11 17.27
N GLY A 97 -5.58 5.23 16.63
CA GLY A 97 -4.74 6.43 16.63
C GLY A 97 -3.46 6.28 15.80
N VAL A 98 -2.41 6.99 16.22
CA VAL A 98 -1.18 7.15 15.43
C VAL A 98 -0.10 6.18 15.90
N SER A 99 0.30 5.29 15.01
CA SER A 99 1.47 4.41 15.15
C SER A 99 2.66 4.99 14.40
N HIS A 100 3.87 4.72 14.91
CA HIS A 100 5.12 5.17 14.29
C HIS A 100 6.08 4.00 14.07
N SER A 101 6.86 4.10 13.00
CA SER A 101 8.00 3.24 12.68
C SER A 101 9.26 4.07 12.58
N TYR A 102 10.37 3.53 13.05
CA TYR A 102 11.64 4.20 13.20
C TYR A 102 12.77 3.42 12.55
N ASP A 103 13.79 4.13 12.09
CA ASP A 103 15.07 3.51 11.80
C ASP A 103 15.90 3.27 13.08
N ILE A 104 17.08 2.66 12.91
CA ILE A 104 18.00 2.34 14.00
C ILE A 104 18.55 3.57 14.74
N ASN A 105 18.40 4.77 14.16
CA ASN A 105 18.82 6.04 14.73
C ASN A 105 17.65 6.78 15.41
N GLY A 106 16.43 6.26 15.34
CA GLY A 106 15.25 6.88 15.94
C GLY A 106 14.59 7.93 15.05
N ARG A 107 14.96 7.99 13.76
CA ARG A 107 14.27 8.83 12.77
C ARG A 107 12.97 8.16 12.36
N VAL A 108 11.87 8.93 12.30
CA VAL A 108 10.59 8.42 11.80
C VAL A 108 10.76 8.04 10.33
N ILE A 109 10.44 6.79 9.98
CA ILE A 109 10.41 6.28 8.60
C ILE A 109 9.00 5.91 8.16
N GLY A 110 8.06 5.84 9.09
CA GLY A 110 6.68 5.46 8.82
C GLY A 110 5.73 5.98 9.88
N THR A 111 4.54 6.38 9.44
CA THR A 111 3.41 6.72 10.29
C THR A 111 2.18 6.02 9.74
N ARG A 112 1.38 5.42 10.62
CA ARG A 112 0.07 4.87 10.30
C ARG A 112 -0.97 5.46 11.24
N ILE A 113 -2.12 5.79 10.70
CA ILE A 113 -3.28 6.23 11.46
C ILE A 113 -4.34 5.14 11.30
N ASN A 114 -4.70 4.52 12.42
CA ASN A 114 -5.74 3.50 12.47
C ASN A 114 -6.97 4.03 13.20
N LYS A 115 -8.15 3.61 12.75
CA LYS A 115 -9.41 3.80 13.45
C LYS A 115 -10.16 2.48 13.40
N ASP A 116 -10.46 1.93 14.56
CA ASP A 116 -11.19 0.66 14.68
C ASP A 116 -10.55 -0.47 13.86
N ASP A 117 -9.22 -0.67 14.01
CA ASP A 117 -8.38 -1.60 13.23
C ASP A 117 -8.25 -1.27 11.72
N GLN A 118 -8.96 -0.29 11.20
CA GLN A 118 -8.85 0.13 9.80
C GLN A 118 -7.74 1.15 9.62
N LEU A 119 -6.86 0.92 8.64
CA LEU A 119 -5.87 1.89 8.22
C LEU A 119 -6.59 3.04 7.50
N VAL A 120 -6.55 4.23 8.09
CA VAL A 120 -7.12 5.46 7.52
C VAL A 120 -6.09 6.17 6.65
N LYS A 121 -4.84 6.22 7.13
CA LYS A 121 -3.75 6.91 6.45
C LYS A 121 -2.41 6.28 6.77
N ALA A 122 -1.54 6.21 5.77
CA ALA A 122 -0.15 5.86 6.00
C ALA A 122 0.80 6.81 5.26
N LYS A 123 1.97 7.03 5.83
CA LYS A 123 3.07 7.80 5.23
C LYS A 123 4.37 7.06 5.49
N PHE A 124 5.15 6.81 4.46
CA PHE A 124 6.47 6.17 4.59
C PHE A 124 7.51 6.94 3.81
N LEU A 125 8.73 7.00 4.35
CA LEU A 125 9.90 7.58 3.71
C LEU A 125 10.72 6.49 3.00
N HIS A 126 11.51 6.89 2.01
CA HIS A 126 12.54 6.02 1.45
C HIS A 126 13.56 5.65 2.53
N LYS A 127 14.11 4.43 2.46
CA LYS A 127 15.04 3.91 3.49
C LYS A 127 16.31 4.77 3.64
N ASP A 128 16.74 5.41 2.56
CA ASP A 128 17.88 6.32 2.53
C ASP A 128 17.56 7.72 3.09
N GLY A 129 16.29 8.02 3.38
CA GLY A 129 15.83 9.31 3.88
C GLY A 129 15.69 10.39 2.80
N THR A 130 15.79 10.05 1.50
CA THR A 130 15.78 11.03 0.39
C THR A 130 14.43 11.70 0.17
N GLY A 131 13.34 11.16 0.71
CA GLY A 131 12.03 11.76 0.57
C GLY A 131 10.90 10.78 0.90
N MET A 132 9.69 11.18 0.50
CA MET A 132 8.50 10.34 0.60
C MET A 132 8.67 9.11 -0.29
N TYR A 133 8.34 7.94 0.24
CA TYR A 133 8.25 6.70 -0.52
C TYR A 133 6.81 6.46 -0.98
N HIS A 134 5.86 6.45 -0.05
CA HIS A 134 4.44 6.41 -0.39
C HIS A 134 3.55 7.05 0.67
N ILE A 135 2.35 7.41 0.23
CA ILE A 135 1.22 7.81 1.07
C ILE A 135 0.04 6.91 0.72
N TYR A 136 -0.70 6.45 1.71
CA TYR A 136 -2.00 5.81 1.53
C TYR A 136 -3.07 6.64 2.21
N GLU A 137 -4.22 6.81 1.56
CA GLU A 137 -5.42 7.46 2.12
C GLU A 137 -6.65 6.59 1.83
N GLN A 138 -7.38 6.24 2.88
CA GLN A 138 -8.61 5.47 2.82
C GLN A 138 -9.72 6.29 2.14
N ILE A 139 -10.52 5.61 1.32
CA ILE A 139 -11.77 6.16 0.78
C ILE A 139 -12.96 5.53 1.53
N GLU A 140 -13.03 4.20 1.57
CA GLU A 140 -14.12 3.46 2.20
C GLU A 140 -13.66 2.05 2.56
N GLY A 141 -13.95 1.59 3.78
CA GLY A 141 -13.63 0.22 4.20
C GLY A 141 -12.16 -0.14 4.02
N ASP A 142 -11.87 -1.21 3.30
CA ASP A 142 -10.50 -1.61 2.96
C ASP A 142 -9.93 -0.92 1.71
N TYR A 143 -10.72 -0.07 1.04
CA TYR A 143 -10.37 0.58 -0.22
C TYR A 143 -9.81 2.00 -0.03
N GLY A 144 -8.78 2.32 -0.81
CA GLY A 144 -8.18 3.65 -0.81
C GLY A 144 -7.20 3.89 -1.95
N ILE A 145 -6.53 5.03 -1.89
CA ILE A 145 -5.53 5.45 -2.88
C ILE A 145 -4.14 5.39 -2.25
N LYS A 146 -3.23 4.65 -2.88
CA LYS A 146 -1.80 4.65 -2.59
C LYS A 146 -1.07 5.47 -3.64
N THR A 147 -0.38 6.52 -3.21
CA THR A 147 0.50 7.33 -4.06
C THR A 147 1.95 6.99 -3.76
N ASN A 148 2.67 6.48 -4.76
CA ASN A 148 4.11 6.22 -4.68
C ASN A 148 4.90 7.38 -5.25
N TYR A 149 6.10 7.60 -4.73
CA TYR A 149 6.97 8.72 -5.06
C TYR A 149 8.37 8.24 -5.42
N TYR A 150 8.97 8.90 -6.39
CA TYR A 150 10.40 8.82 -6.64
C TYR A 150 11.21 9.50 -5.51
N PRO A 151 12.50 9.17 -5.35
CA PRO A 151 13.38 9.83 -4.37
C PRO A 151 13.43 11.36 -4.47
N ASN A 152 13.16 11.93 -5.64
CA ASN A 152 13.08 13.39 -5.85
C ASN A 152 11.71 13.99 -5.46
N ASN A 153 10.87 13.24 -4.74
CA ASN A 153 9.50 13.59 -4.33
C ASN A 153 8.50 13.82 -5.48
N LYS A 154 8.84 13.51 -6.73
CA LYS A 154 7.85 13.47 -7.82
C LYS A 154 7.00 12.21 -7.69
N ILE A 155 5.72 12.32 -8.05
CA ILE A 155 4.80 11.19 -8.06
C ILE A 155 5.26 10.18 -9.11
N ALA A 156 5.37 8.92 -8.69
CA ALA A 156 5.69 7.78 -9.54
C ALA A 156 4.41 7.04 -9.96
N ALA A 157 3.46 6.86 -9.03
CA ALA A 157 2.19 6.23 -9.32
C ALA A 157 1.08 6.70 -8.37
N LYS A 158 -0.17 6.66 -8.85
CA LYS A 158 -1.40 6.73 -8.05
C LYS A 158 -2.19 5.46 -8.29
N MET A 159 -2.39 4.68 -7.24
CA MET A 159 -2.88 3.30 -7.31
C MET A 159 -4.16 3.20 -6.50
N ASN A 160 -5.24 2.72 -7.12
CA ASN A 160 -6.40 2.26 -6.37
C ASN A 160 -6.08 0.90 -5.76
N VAL A 161 -6.22 0.77 -4.44
CA VAL A 161 -5.80 -0.42 -3.71
C VAL A 161 -6.84 -0.85 -2.68
N LYS A 162 -6.85 -2.14 -2.37
CA LYS A 162 -7.44 -2.70 -1.15
C LYS A 162 -6.33 -3.03 -0.15
N VAL A 163 -6.58 -2.79 1.13
CA VAL A 163 -5.66 -3.14 2.21
C VAL A 163 -6.01 -4.52 2.72
N ASP A 164 -5.06 -5.45 2.63
CA ASP A 164 -5.15 -6.75 3.30
C ASP A 164 -4.45 -6.69 4.67
N TYR A 165 -5.22 -7.02 5.71
CA TYR A 165 -4.80 -6.97 7.13
C TYR A 165 -4.30 -8.34 7.62
N GLY A 166 -3.56 -9.07 6.77
CA GLY A 166 -2.88 -10.30 7.13
C GLY A 166 -1.82 -10.12 8.22
N ILE A 167 -0.87 -11.07 8.31
CA ILE A 167 0.26 -10.95 9.26
C ILE A 167 1.11 -9.71 8.93
N ILE A 168 1.24 -9.43 7.63
CA ILE A 168 1.87 -8.23 7.08
C ILE A 168 0.76 -7.45 6.37
N LEU A 169 0.73 -6.14 6.59
CA LEU A 169 -0.18 -5.26 5.88
C LEU A 169 0.26 -5.16 4.42
N GLU A 170 -0.62 -5.55 3.51
CA GLU A 170 -0.36 -5.54 2.06
C GLU A 170 -1.34 -4.59 1.35
N TYR A 171 -0.86 -3.98 0.27
CA TYR A 171 -1.70 -3.16 -0.62
C TYR A 171 -1.91 -3.94 -1.90
N ILE A 172 -3.14 -4.33 -2.15
CA ILE A 172 -3.56 -5.10 -3.32
C ILE A 172 -4.11 -4.12 -4.36
N ASN A 173 -3.49 -4.04 -5.54
CA ASN A 173 -3.98 -3.23 -6.65
C ASN A 173 -5.39 -3.66 -7.06
N HIS A 174 -6.33 -2.72 -7.04
CA HIS A 174 -7.74 -2.98 -7.30
C HIS A 174 -8.39 -1.74 -7.92
N GLY A 175 -8.51 -1.73 -9.24
CA GLY A 175 -9.00 -0.62 -10.05
C GLY A 175 -7.90 0.01 -10.91
N GLU A 176 -8.16 1.24 -11.34
CA GLU A 176 -7.24 1.98 -12.20
C GLU A 176 -5.98 2.43 -11.43
N THR A 177 -4.84 2.41 -12.08
CA THR A 177 -3.55 2.86 -11.58
C THR A 177 -2.90 3.75 -12.63
N THR A 178 -2.62 4.99 -12.26
CA THR A 178 -1.90 5.94 -13.11
C THR A 178 -0.43 5.92 -12.76
N VAL A 179 0.44 5.80 -13.76
CA VAL A 179 1.89 5.71 -13.60
C VAL A 179 2.58 6.79 -14.40
N TYR A 180 3.62 7.40 -13.81
CA TYR A 180 4.33 8.55 -14.35
C TYR A 180 5.80 8.22 -14.58
N GLU A 181 6.42 8.88 -15.55
CA GLU A 181 7.88 8.89 -15.72
C GLU A 181 8.53 9.83 -14.69
N LYS A 182 9.85 9.71 -14.46
CA LYS A 182 10.62 10.60 -13.57
C LYS A 182 10.53 12.09 -13.92
N ASN A 183 10.26 12.42 -15.19
CA ASN A 183 10.07 13.80 -15.64
C ASN A 183 8.69 14.35 -15.21
N GLY A 184 7.71 13.49 -14.91
CA GLY A 184 6.32 13.81 -14.56
C GLY A 184 5.30 13.50 -15.65
N ASN A 185 5.74 13.06 -16.84
CA ASN A 185 4.84 12.69 -17.92
C ASN A 185 4.09 11.40 -17.60
N LEU A 186 2.89 11.27 -18.16
CA LEU A 186 2.13 10.03 -18.09
C LEU A 186 2.90 8.92 -18.81
N TRP A 187 3.03 7.77 -18.13
CA TRP A 187 3.69 6.59 -18.66
C TRP A 187 2.71 5.45 -18.92
N GLY A 188 1.71 5.30 -18.04
CA GLY A 188 0.71 4.26 -18.17
C GLY A 188 -0.57 4.54 -17.38
N ILE A 189 -1.67 4.00 -17.87
CA ILE A 189 -2.90 3.82 -17.11
C ILE A 189 -3.19 2.32 -17.14
N LEU A 190 -3.07 1.68 -15.98
CA LEU A 190 -3.18 0.24 -15.84
C LEU A 190 -4.38 -0.12 -14.98
N ASN A 191 -5.12 -1.16 -15.38
CA ASN A 191 -6.29 -1.62 -14.63
C ASN A 191 -6.00 -2.97 -13.99
N PHE A 192 -6.38 -3.09 -12.71
CA PHE A 192 -6.17 -4.29 -11.91
C PHE A 192 -7.45 -4.77 -11.21
N LYS A 193 -7.53 -6.07 -10.95
CA LYS A 193 -8.48 -6.71 -10.06
C LYS A 193 -7.72 -7.65 -9.14
N ASN A 194 -7.53 -7.25 -7.89
CA ASN A 194 -6.78 -8.03 -6.89
C ASN A 194 -5.36 -8.39 -7.35
N ASN A 195 -4.54 -7.38 -7.66
CA ASN A 195 -3.22 -7.50 -8.29
C ASN A 195 -3.21 -8.08 -9.71
N SER A 196 -4.32 -8.60 -10.22
CA SER A 196 -4.39 -9.17 -11.55
C SER A 196 -4.70 -8.11 -12.62
N ALA A 197 -3.92 -8.03 -13.69
CA ALA A 197 -4.24 -7.22 -14.87
C ALA A 197 -4.89 -8.03 -16.00
N TYR A 198 -4.93 -9.35 -15.85
CA TYR A 198 -5.44 -10.27 -16.86
C TYR A 198 -6.87 -9.93 -17.27
N GLY A 199 -7.10 -9.86 -18.59
CA GLY A 199 -8.40 -9.53 -19.18
C GLY A 199 -8.82 -8.07 -19.01
N LEU A 200 -7.96 -7.19 -18.48
CA LEU A 200 -8.29 -5.79 -18.25
C LEU A 200 -7.59 -4.85 -19.25
N PRO A 201 -8.22 -3.72 -19.62
CA PRO A 201 -7.65 -2.76 -20.55
C PRO A 201 -6.47 -2.00 -19.94
N GLN A 202 -5.44 -1.80 -20.74
CA GLN A 202 -4.20 -1.13 -20.36
C GLN A 202 -3.85 -0.08 -21.41
N LYS A 203 -3.29 1.06 -20.97
CA LYS A 203 -2.81 2.14 -21.85
C LYS A 203 -1.38 2.49 -21.50
N LEU A 204 -0.52 2.60 -22.51
CA LEU A 204 0.87 3.02 -22.36
C LEU A 204 1.14 4.27 -23.19
N PHE A 205 1.95 5.16 -22.64
CA PHE A 205 2.23 6.47 -23.18
C PHE A 205 3.72 6.62 -23.46
N LYS A 206 4.06 7.29 -24.56
CA LYS A 206 5.43 7.60 -24.97
C LYS A 206 5.50 9.09 -25.33
N ASN A 207 6.37 9.84 -24.65
CA ASN A 207 6.47 11.30 -24.80
C ASN A 207 5.13 12.03 -24.53
N GLY A 208 4.38 11.60 -23.53
CA GLY A 208 3.10 12.23 -23.13
C GLY A 208 1.92 11.97 -24.08
N LYS A 209 2.09 11.11 -25.10
CA LYS A 209 1.03 10.73 -26.03
C LYS A 209 0.75 9.23 -25.95
N LEU A 210 -0.52 8.84 -26.16
CA LEU A 210 -0.93 7.45 -26.15
C LEU A 210 -0.13 6.71 -27.24
N LYS A 211 0.48 5.60 -26.86
CA LYS A 211 1.31 4.80 -27.75
C LYS A 211 0.69 3.42 -27.98
N TYR A 212 0.19 2.80 -26.92
CA TYR A 212 -0.46 1.49 -26.98
C TYR A 212 -1.73 1.46 -26.14
N GLU A 213 -2.72 0.74 -26.62
CA GLU A 213 -3.94 0.41 -25.90
C GLU A 213 -4.27 -1.06 -26.18
N PHE A 214 -4.53 -1.86 -25.15
CA PHE A 214 -4.69 -3.30 -25.31
C PHE A 214 -5.40 -3.92 -24.11
N ILE A 215 -5.88 -5.15 -24.25
CA ILE A 215 -6.37 -5.97 -23.11
C ILE A 215 -5.26 -6.93 -22.70
N SER A 216 -4.92 -7.00 -21.40
CA SER A 216 -3.80 -7.84 -20.95
C SER A 216 -4.12 -9.34 -21.05
N ALA A 217 -3.20 -10.14 -21.60
CA ALA A 217 -3.28 -11.60 -21.66
C ALA A 217 -2.47 -12.30 -20.56
N ALA A 218 -1.76 -11.54 -19.74
CA ALA A 218 -1.01 -12.07 -18.62
C ALA A 218 -0.98 -11.05 -17.49
N GLU A 219 -0.39 -11.45 -16.37
CA GLU A 219 -0.11 -10.53 -15.29
C GLU A 219 0.99 -9.54 -15.68
N VAL A 220 0.87 -8.32 -15.14
CA VAL A 220 2.02 -7.40 -15.08
C VAL A 220 3.13 -8.15 -14.33
N GLY A 221 4.38 -8.05 -14.77
CA GLY A 221 5.51 -8.81 -14.18
C GLY A 221 5.87 -10.12 -14.88
N GLU A 222 4.91 -10.83 -15.49
CA GLU A 222 5.20 -12.08 -16.22
C GLU A 222 5.53 -11.87 -17.71
N LYS A 223 4.68 -11.11 -18.42
CA LYS A 223 4.84 -10.64 -19.81
C LYS A 223 3.59 -9.82 -20.15
N LEU A 224 3.65 -8.50 -20.24
CA LEU A 224 2.48 -7.71 -20.67
C LEU A 224 2.14 -8.05 -22.13
N GLU A 225 1.17 -8.94 -22.30
CA GLU A 225 0.70 -9.47 -23.58
C GLU A 225 -0.69 -8.96 -23.93
N ALA A 226 -1.00 -8.87 -25.21
CA ALA A 226 -2.33 -8.47 -25.66
C ALA A 226 -3.16 -9.73 -25.88
N MET A 227 -4.39 -9.77 -25.35
CA MET A 227 -5.26 -10.94 -25.44
C MET A 227 -6.20 -10.81 -26.63
N THR A 228 -7.16 -9.90 -26.53
CA THR A 228 -8.28 -9.82 -27.46
C THR A 228 -8.22 -8.62 -28.39
N TYR A 229 -7.41 -7.62 -28.05
CA TYR A 229 -7.38 -6.34 -28.75
C TYR A 229 -6.05 -5.61 -28.55
N PHE A 230 -5.58 -4.94 -29.60
CA PHE A 230 -4.36 -4.14 -29.60
C PHE A 230 -4.44 -2.97 -30.59
N LYS A 231 -4.29 -1.74 -30.09
CA LYS A 231 -4.03 -0.54 -30.88
C LYS A 231 -2.62 0.00 -30.65
N GLU A 232 -1.97 0.39 -31.74
CA GLU A 232 -0.74 1.19 -31.74
C GLU A 232 -1.00 2.54 -32.40
N TYR A 233 -0.48 3.59 -31.79
CA TYR A 233 -0.54 4.96 -32.31
C TYR A 233 0.84 5.41 -32.82
N PHE A 234 0.85 6.33 -33.79
CA PHE A 234 2.09 6.94 -34.26
C PHE A 234 2.77 7.76 -33.16
N ASP A 235 4.11 7.73 -33.11
CA ASP A 235 4.86 8.48 -32.09
C ASP A 235 4.53 9.98 -32.15
N LYS A 236 4.29 10.57 -30.98
CA LYS A 236 3.92 11.99 -30.80
C LYS A 236 2.63 12.39 -31.54
N SER A 237 1.72 11.45 -31.77
CA SER A 237 0.48 11.66 -32.52
C SER A 237 -0.67 10.88 -31.90
N ASP A 238 -1.89 11.40 -32.03
CA ASP A 238 -3.12 10.69 -31.64
C ASP A 238 -3.68 9.84 -32.81
N LYS A 239 -2.96 9.78 -33.94
CA LYS A 239 -3.35 9.01 -35.11
C LYS A 239 -3.00 7.54 -34.95
N LEU A 240 -3.98 6.70 -35.27
CA LEU A 240 -3.85 5.25 -35.26
C LEU A 240 -2.85 4.79 -36.32
N LYS A 241 -2.02 3.82 -35.96
CA LYS A 241 -1.06 3.16 -36.85
C LYS A 241 -1.50 1.72 -37.13
N LEU A 242 -1.98 1.05 -36.09
CA LEU A 242 -2.45 -0.34 -36.14
C LEU A 242 -3.66 -0.49 -35.23
N ASP A 243 -4.68 -1.17 -35.73
CA ASP A 243 -5.86 -1.60 -34.97
C ASP A 243 -6.05 -3.09 -35.21
N CYS A 244 -6.04 -3.89 -34.15
CA CYS A 244 -6.11 -5.34 -34.25
C CYS A 244 -7.05 -5.91 -33.21
N ASP A 245 -7.94 -6.80 -33.66
CA ASP A 245 -8.83 -7.59 -32.82
C ASP A 245 -8.56 -9.08 -33.04
N GLU A 246 -8.56 -9.85 -31.97
CA GLU A 246 -8.52 -11.32 -32.04
C GLU A 246 -9.93 -11.82 -32.36
N VAL A 247 -10.10 -12.41 -33.54
CA VAL A 247 -11.40 -12.90 -34.04
C VAL A 247 -11.64 -14.37 -33.69
N SER A 248 -10.56 -15.14 -33.55
CA SER A 248 -10.55 -16.50 -33.03
C SER A 248 -9.19 -16.76 -32.36
N SER A 249 -9.06 -17.78 -31.52
CA SER A 249 -7.82 -18.03 -30.76
C SER A 249 -6.58 -18.08 -31.66
N GLY A 250 -5.71 -17.07 -31.56
CA GLY A 250 -4.51 -16.90 -32.37
C GLY A 250 -4.71 -16.24 -33.74
N GLU A 251 -5.95 -15.98 -34.15
CA GLU A 251 -6.30 -15.32 -35.41
C GLU A 251 -6.68 -13.86 -35.21
N TRP A 252 -5.90 -13.00 -35.85
CA TRP A 252 -6.00 -11.56 -35.70
C TRP A 252 -6.49 -10.91 -36.99
N HIS A 253 -7.51 -10.09 -36.86
CA HIS A 253 -7.94 -9.16 -37.91
C HIS A 253 -7.37 -7.78 -37.62
N CYS A 254 -6.65 -7.21 -38.58
CA CYS A 254 -5.88 -5.99 -38.38
C CYS A 254 -6.07 -4.98 -39.51
N LYS A 255 -6.13 -3.70 -39.13
CA LYS A 255 -6.13 -2.53 -40.02
C LYS A 255 -4.88 -1.69 -39.78
N GLU A 256 -4.10 -1.49 -40.82
CA GLU A 256 -2.93 -0.60 -40.82
C GLU A 256 -3.27 0.74 -41.44
N TYR A 257 -2.79 1.82 -40.85
CA TYR A 257 -3.07 3.17 -41.31
C TYR A 257 -1.78 3.94 -41.66
N LYS A 258 -1.89 4.88 -42.59
CA LYS A 258 -0.83 5.86 -42.87
C LYS A 258 -0.90 7.02 -41.87
N LYS A 259 0.16 7.83 -41.80
CA LYS A 259 0.21 9.03 -40.94
C LYS A 259 -0.84 10.09 -41.29
N ASP A 260 -1.39 10.09 -42.51
CA ASP A 260 -2.50 10.98 -42.86
C ASP A 260 -3.83 10.51 -42.24
N GLY A 261 -3.95 9.22 -41.90
CA GLY A 261 -5.15 8.57 -41.36
C GLY A 261 -5.83 7.63 -42.35
N THR A 262 -5.35 7.57 -43.59
CA THR A 262 -5.92 6.68 -44.62
C THR A 262 -5.54 5.22 -44.38
N LEU A 263 -6.47 4.31 -44.69
CA LEU A 263 -6.22 2.87 -44.62
C LEU A 263 -5.10 2.51 -45.59
N LYS A 264 -4.07 1.86 -45.05
CA LYS A 264 -2.92 1.35 -45.80
C LYS A 264 -3.12 -0.10 -46.20
N ASN A 265 -3.62 -0.92 -45.28
CA ASN A 265 -3.81 -2.35 -45.47
C ASN A 265 -4.85 -2.88 -44.47
N GLU A 266 -5.51 -3.97 -44.83
CA GLU A 266 -6.44 -4.70 -43.96
C GLU A 266 -6.28 -6.19 -44.23
N PHE A 267 -6.13 -7.00 -43.18
CA PHE A 267 -5.86 -8.42 -43.31
C PHE A 267 -6.34 -9.21 -42.10
N THR A 268 -6.55 -10.51 -42.30
CA THR A 268 -6.78 -11.48 -41.22
C THR A 268 -5.70 -12.54 -41.31
N SER A 269 -5.07 -12.90 -40.18
CA SER A 269 -4.03 -13.93 -40.16
C SER A 269 -3.97 -14.71 -38.85
N PRO A 270 -3.91 -16.05 -38.91
CA PRO A 270 -3.72 -16.94 -37.74
C PRO A 270 -2.27 -16.96 -37.22
N THR A 271 -1.34 -16.34 -37.94
CA THR A 271 0.09 -16.31 -37.56
C THR A 271 0.55 -14.91 -37.17
N TYR A 272 -0.30 -13.90 -37.36
CA TYR A 272 0.06 -12.53 -37.02
C TYR A 272 -0.07 -12.31 -35.52
N LYS A 273 1.00 -11.77 -34.93
CA LYS A 273 0.95 -11.18 -33.58
C LYS A 273 1.39 -9.72 -33.70
N PRO A 274 0.64 -8.75 -33.13
CA PRO A 274 1.02 -7.35 -33.18
C PRO A 274 2.45 -7.14 -32.68
N LYS A 275 3.29 -6.55 -33.55
CA LYS A 275 4.71 -6.31 -33.23
C LYS A 275 4.84 -5.14 -32.26
N LYS A 276 5.64 -5.34 -31.22
CA LYS A 276 5.90 -4.39 -30.15
C LYS A 276 7.29 -3.78 -30.33
N ASP A 277 7.45 -2.50 -30.02
CA ASP A 277 8.78 -1.90 -29.80
C ASP A 277 9.40 -2.53 -28.54
N ASN A 278 10.08 -3.68 -28.70
CA ASN A 278 10.59 -4.48 -27.59
C ASN A 278 11.40 -3.64 -26.58
N SER A 279 12.13 -2.62 -27.03
CA SER A 279 12.92 -1.76 -26.15
C SER A 279 12.04 -0.91 -25.23
N PHE A 280 11.05 -0.20 -25.78
CA PHE A 280 10.13 0.60 -24.99
C PHE A 280 9.25 -0.29 -24.12
N TRP A 281 8.74 -1.39 -24.66
CA TRP A 281 7.85 -2.29 -23.95
C TRP A 281 8.50 -2.93 -22.73
N ILE A 282 9.73 -3.46 -22.87
CA ILE A 282 10.46 -4.05 -21.75
C ILE A 282 10.82 -3.00 -20.71
N ASN A 283 11.26 -1.81 -21.13
CA ASN A 283 11.61 -0.74 -20.21
C ASN A 283 10.40 -0.18 -19.46
N ALA A 284 9.28 0.02 -20.16
CA ALA A 284 8.01 0.40 -19.56
C ALA A 284 7.55 -0.63 -18.54
N PHE A 285 7.62 -1.90 -18.92
CA PHE A 285 7.22 -3.00 -18.05
C PHE A 285 8.05 -3.10 -16.77
N LEU A 286 9.37 -3.24 -16.89
CA LEU A 286 10.26 -3.41 -15.74
C LEU A 286 10.24 -2.18 -14.84
N GLY A 287 10.18 -0.99 -15.44
CA GLY A 287 10.09 0.26 -14.72
C GLY A 287 8.78 0.37 -13.93
N ILE A 288 7.64 0.09 -14.57
CA ILE A 288 6.33 0.14 -13.92
C ILE A 288 6.21 -0.94 -12.84
N TRP A 289 6.65 -2.17 -13.12
CA TRP A 289 6.61 -3.28 -12.17
C TRP A 289 7.28 -2.93 -10.84
N ASN A 290 8.54 -2.47 -10.90
CA ASN A 290 9.32 -2.09 -9.71
C ASN A 290 8.73 -0.90 -8.93
N MET A 291 7.79 -0.16 -9.52
CA MET A 291 7.09 0.93 -8.85
C MET A 291 5.80 0.49 -8.19
N LEU A 292 5.16 -0.57 -8.67
CA LEU A 292 3.87 -1.03 -8.19
C LEU A 292 3.99 -2.15 -7.14
N PHE A 293 5.04 -2.97 -7.23
CA PHE A 293 5.28 -4.16 -6.39
C PHE A 293 6.68 -4.09 -5.75
#